data_AF-A0A1Q3L7B3-F1
#
_entry.id   AF-A0A1Q3L7B3-F1
#
_cell.length_a   1.000
_cell.length_b   1.000
_cell.length_c   1.000
_cell.angle_alpha   90.00
_cell.angle_beta   90.00
_cell.angle_gamma   90.00
#
_symmetry.space_group_name_H-M   'P 1'
#
loop_
_entity.id
_entity.type
_entity.pdbx_description
1 polymer ?
#
loop_
_entity_poly.entity_id
_entity_poly.type
_entity_poly.pdbx_seq_one_letter_code
_entity_poly.pdbx_strand_id
1 'polypeptide(L)'
;MHASAPTRRTRRVAGRSRATVTSVLGELLLTAGVIVLLFVAWQMWIGDVIINAQKNAEGAATIRQWAEAPAPEPPPLVEAADGTTSYALPVLRHPADGQRFAIMRIPRFGADYAKDIAGGTSRARTLDRIGIGLYTQSKMPGEIGNLSLAGHRTTWGKPFNQLDKLKLNDAIVVETPGGWYTYRFRTLEYVKPTQVDVLDDVPQMPEQQTGERYITLTACSPLYSLAERIVAYGVFEGFQPRAEGPPASLAPVETATPSL
;
A
#
# COMPACT_ATOMS: atom_id res chain seq x y z
N MET A 1 64.11 49.10 58.86
CA MET A 1 63.33 47.85 58.76
C MET A 1 61.90 48.16 59.16
N HIS A 2 60.93 48.14 58.23
CA HIS A 2 59.53 47.81 58.51
C HIS A 2 58.85 47.46 57.18
N ALA A 3 58.63 46.17 56.98
CA ALA A 3 57.99 45.60 55.81
C ALA A 3 56.46 45.74 55.93
N SER A 4 55.81 46.31 54.91
CA SER A 4 54.35 46.28 54.77
C SER A 4 53.94 45.03 54.00
N ALA A 5 53.11 44.20 54.61
CA ALA A 5 52.66 42.91 54.08
C ALA A 5 51.59 43.08 52.96
N PRO A 6 51.52 42.17 51.97
CA PRO A 6 50.57 42.26 50.88
C PRO A 6 49.18 41.73 51.30
N THR A 7 48.14 42.50 50.99
CA THR A 7 46.74 42.11 51.23
C THR A 7 46.29 41.09 50.17
N ARG A 8 46.19 39.82 50.56
CA ARG A 8 45.75 38.72 49.70
C ARG A 8 44.23 38.76 49.51
N ARG A 9 43.75 39.21 48.34
CA ARG A 9 42.33 39.07 47.94
C ARG A 9 41.96 37.59 47.83
N THR A 10 41.10 37.13 48.72
CA THR A 10 40.50 35.79 48.68
C THR A 10 39.47 35.70 47.56
N ARG A 11 39.77 34.88 46.55
CA ARG A 11 38.80 34.46 45.52
C ARG A 11 37.70 33.64 46.22
N ARG A 12 36.47 34.18 46.27
CA ARG A 12 35.28 33.42 46.67
C ARG A 12 35.09 32.29 45.66
N VAL A 13 35.34 31.05 46.08
CA VAL A 13 34.94 29.85 45.35
C VAL A 13 33.41 29.79 45.47
N ALA A 14 32.69 29.98 44.36
CA ALA A 14 31.25 29.81 44.31
C ALA A 14 30.92 28.37 44.71
N GLY A 15 30.23 28.20 45.85
CA GLY A 15 29.81 26.90 46.33
C GLY A 15 28.91 26.24 45.30
N ARG A 16 29.24 25.00 44.91
CA ARG A 16 28.37 24.15 44.08
C ARG A 16 26.98 24.12 44.72
N SER A 17 25.98 24.67 44.01
CA SER A 17 24.59 24.69 44.46
C SER A 17 24.13 23.26 44.72
N ARG A 18 23.74 22.95 45.95
CA ARG A 18 23.10 21.67 46.30
C ARG A 18 21.79 21.58 45.52
N ALA A 19 21.60 20.48 44.78
CA ALA A 19 20.37 20.25 44.03
C ALA A 19 19.17 20.41 44.97
N THR A 20 18.30 21.37 44.67
CA THR A 20 17.05 21.57 45.43
C THR A 20 16.04 20.51 44.96
N VAL A 21 15.17 20.02 45.83
CA VAL A 21 14.14 19.01 45.49
C VAL A 21 13.34 19.40 44.23
N THR A 22 13.07 20.69 44.08
CA THR A 22 12.42 21.28 42.90
C THR A 22 13.23 21.13 41.61
N SER A 23 14.55 21.22 41.68
CA SER A 23 15.46 21.00 40.55
C SER A 23 15.44 19.54 40.10
N VAL A 24 15.48 18.59 41.04
CA VAL A 24 15.42 17.15 40.74
C VAL A 24 14.06 16.80 40.13
N LEU A 25 12.97 17.31 40.70
CA LEU A 25 11.63 17.10 40.17
C LEU A 25 11.47 17.70 38.76
N GLY A 26 11.99 18.91 38.54
CA GLY A 26 11.99 19.55 37.23
C GLY A 26 12.76 18.74 36.19
N GLU A 27 13.94 18.23 36.53
CA GLU A 27 14.76 17.38 35.66
C GLU A 27 14.07 16.04 35.33
N LEU A 28 13.41 15.42 36.30
CA LEU A 28 12.61 14.21 36.08
C LEU A 28 11.43 14.47 35.14
N LEU A 29 10.72 15.60 35.30
CA LEU A 29 9.61 15.98 34.42
C LEU A 29 10.10 16.29 33.00
N LEU A 30 11.23 16.98 32.85
CA LEU A 30 11.84 17.23 31.53
C LEU A 30 12.27 15.92 30.86
N THR A 31 12.92 15.03 31.62
CA THR A 31 13.34 13.72 31.11
C THR A 31 12.12 12.88 30.69
N ALA A 32 11.06 12.86 31.51
CA ALA A 32 9.82 12.17 31.17
C ALA A 32 9.18 12.75 29.90
N GLY A 33 9.14 14.08 29.77
CA GLY A 33 8.64 14.76 28.57
C GLY A 33 9.43 14.37 27.31
N VAL A 34 10.76 14.36 27.39
CA VAL A 34 11.63 13.93 26.28
C VAL A 34 11.38 12.48 25.90
N ILE A 35 11.24 11.58 26.88
CA ILE A 35 10.93 10.15 26.63
C ILE A 35 9.59 10.00 25.91
N VAL A 36 8.56 10.75 26.33
CA VAL A 36 7.25 10.72 25.67
C VAL A 36 7.35 11.22 24.23
N LEU A 37 8.07 12.32 23.96
CA LEU A 37 8.28 12.82 22.60
C LEU A 37 9.04 11.82 21.71
N LEU A 38 10.09 11.20 22.23
CA LEU A 38 10.83 10.14 21.52
C LEU A 38 9.94 8.94 21.24
N PHE A 39 9.10 8.54 22.20
CA PHE A 39 8.16 7.44 22.01
C PHE A 39 7.13 7.77 20.92
N VAL A 40 6.59 8.99 20.88
CA VAL A 40 5.67 9.42 19.82
C VAL A 40 6.36 9.42 18.44
N ALA A 41 7.58 9.96 18.35
CA ALA A 41 8.35 9.92 17.10
C ALA A 41 8.64 8.49 16.64
N TRP A 42 8.99 7.60 17.58
CA TRP A 42 9.19 6.18 17.33
C TRP A 42 7.91 5.50 16.83
N GLN A 43 6.76 5.77 17.47
CA GLN A 43 5.46 5.26 17.03
C GLN A 43 5.09 5.73 15.62
N MET A 44 5.36 7.00 15.28
CA MET A 44 5.07 7.52 13.94
C MET A 44 5.91 6.86 12.84
N TRP A 45 7.15 6.47 13.13
CA TRP A 45 7.99 5.77 12.16
C TRP A 45 7.62 4.28 12.06
N ILE A 46 7.61 3.57 13.18
CA ILE A 46 7.49 2.10 13.19
C ILE A 46 6.05 1.60 13.08
N GLY A 47 5.07 2.41 13.47
CA GLY A 47 3.65 2.04 13.42
C GLY A 47 3.23 1.57 12.03
N ASP A 48 3.56 2.32 10.98
CA ASP A 48 3.20 1.94 9.60
C ASP A 48 3.92 0.67 9.11
N VAL A 49 5.15 0.43 9.55
CA VAL A 49 5.88 -0.80 9.21
C VAL A 49 5.20 -2.02 9.84
N ILE A 50 4.78 -1.91 11.10
CA ILE A 50 4.04 -2.96 11.81
C ILE A 50 2.69 -3.20 11.13
N ILE A 51 1.93 -2.14 10.83
CA ILE A 51 0.64 -2.25 10.14
C ILE A 51 0.84 -2.90 8.76
N ASN A 52 1.88 -2.50 8.01
CA ASN A 52 2.19 -3.11 6.72
C ASN A 52 2.43 -4.62 6.84
N ALA A 53 3.24 -5.05 7.82
CA ALA A 53 3.52 -6.46 8.08
C ALA A 53 2.26 -7.24 8.51
N GLN A 54 1.42 -6.67 9.38
CA GLN A 54 0.14 -7.26 9.77
C GLN A 54 -0.78 -7.45 8.57
N LYS A 55 -0.88 -6.45 7.68
CA LYS A 55 -1.71 -6.53 6.48
C LYS A 55 -1.20 -7.59 5.49
N ASN A 56 0.12 -7.72 5.33
CA ASN A 56 0.70 -8.83 4.55
C ASN A 56 0.37 -10.19 5.17
N ALA A 57 0.44 -10.31 6.50
CA ALA A 57 0.11 -11.55 7.20
C ALA A 57 -1.38 -11.92 7.10
N GLU A 58 -2.29 -10.94 7.17
CA GLU A 58 -3.73 -11.12 6.93
C GLU A 58 -3.99 -11.63 5.51
N GLY A 59 -3.39 -11.00 4.50
CA GLY A 59 -3.51 -11.44 3.10
C GLY A 59 -2.95 -12.84 2.88
N ALA A 60 -1.77 -13.14 3.45
CA ALA A 60 -1.16 -14.46 3.38
C ALA A 60 -2.00 -15.54 4.08
N ALA A 61 -2.68 -15.23 5.19
CA ALA A 61 -3.60 -16.14 5.84
C ALA A 61 -4.81 -16.46 4.94
N THR A 62 -5.36 -15.45 4.26
CA THR A 62 -6.46 -15.63 3.29
C THR A 62 -6.03 -16.49 2.10
N ILE A 63 -4.83 -16.26 1.55
CA ILE A 63 -4.27 -17.09 0.47
C ILE A 63 -4.15 -18.55 0.91
N ARG A 64 -3.64 -18.80 2.13
CA ARG A 64 -3.52 -20.16 2.68
C ARG A 64 -4.88 -20.83 2.81
N GLN A 65 -5.89 -20.12 3.32
CA GLN A 65 -7.26 -20.63 3.41
C GLN A 65 -7.79 -21.05 2.03
N TRP A 66 -7.52 -20.28 0.97
CA TRP A 66 -7.93 -20.66 -0.39
C TRP A 66 -7.10 -21.79 -0.99
N ALA A 67 -5.85 -21.97 -0.56
CA ALA A 67 -4.99 -23.06 -1.01
C ALA A 67 -5.34 -24.40 -0.34
N GLU A 68 -5.84 -24.37 0.89
CA GLU A 68 -6.29 -25.55 1.64
C GLU A 68 -7.71 -25.98 1.26
N ALA A 69 -8.53 -25.06 0.75
CA ALA A 69 -9.84 -25.38 0.21
C ALA A 69 -9.73 -26.21 -1.09
N PRO A 70 -10.67 -27.14 -1.35
CA PRO A 70 -10.74 -27.81 -2.64
C PRO A 70 -10.77 -26.79 -3.78
N ALA A 71 -9.86 -26.94 -4.75
CA ALA A 71 -9.81 -26.05 -5.89
C ALA A 71 -11.14 -26.11 -6.66
N PRO A 72 -11.72 -24.96 -7.03
CA PRO A 72 -12.92 -24.96 -7.87
C PRO A 72 -12.60 -25.60 -9.23
N GLU A 73 -13.62 -26.17 -9.86
CA GLU A 73 -13.51 -26.64 -11.24
C GLU A 73 -13.07 -25.47 -12.14
N PRO A 74 -12.06 -25.66 -13.01
CA PRO A 74 -11.64 -24.61 -13.90
C PRO A 74 -12.79 -24.20 -14.82
N PRO A 75 -12.88 -22.92 -15.22
CA PRO A 75 -13.85 -22.49 -16.21
C PRO A 75 -13.73 -23.28 -17.53
N PRO A 76 -14.74 -23.26 -18.40
CA PRO A 76 -14.60 -23.86 -19.73
C PRO A 76 -13.52 -23.13 -20.52
N LEU A 77 -12.80 -23.89 -21.35
CA LEU A 77 -11.92 -23.32 -22.35
C LEU A 77 -12.73 -22.69 -23.48
N VAL A 78 -12.29 -21.52 -23.94
CA VAL A 78 -12.84 -20.79 -25.07
C VAL A 78 -11.73 -20.56 -26.10
N GLU A 79 -12.08 -20.73 -27.37
CA GLU A 79 -11.19 -20.46 -28.49
C GLU A 79 -11.42 -19.01 -28.95
N ALA A 80 -10.35 -18.21 -28.94
CA ALA A 80 -10.38 -16.86 -29.47
C ALA A 80 -10.33 -16.88 -31.01
N ALA A 81 -10.68 -15.75 -31.62
CA ALA A 81 -10.73 -15.62 -33.08
C ALA A 81 -9.36 -15.82 -33.78
N ASP A 82 -8.26 -15.71 -33.03
CA ASP A 82 -6.89 -15.94 -33.50
C ASP A 82 -6.41 -17.40 -33.31
N GLY A 83 -7.30 -18.29 -32.87
CA GLY A 83 -7.01 -19.71 -32.61
C GLY A 83 -6.32 -19.98 -31.27
N THR A 84 -6.16 -18.98 -30.40
CA THR A 84 -5.66 -19.20 -29.04
C THR A 84 -6.76 -19.72 -28.12
N THR A 85 -6.45 -20.77 -27.36
CA THR A 85 -7.37 -21.31 -26.35
C THR A 85 -7.05 -20.71 -24.99
N SER A 86 -8.05 -20.15 -24.32
CA SER A 86 -7.92 -19.59 -22.97
C SER A 86 -9.13 -19.96 -22.11
N TYR A 87 -9.03 -19.80 -20.79
CA TYR A 87 -10.16 -20.00 -19.90
C TYR A 87 -11.18 -18.88 -20.01
N ALA A 88 -12.47 -19.23 -20.01
CA ALA A 88 -13.53 -18.26 -19.85
C ALA A 88 -13.34 -17.49 -18.53
N LEU A 89 -13.46 -16.17 -18.59
CA LEU A 89 -13.26 -15.32 -17.41
C LEU A 89 -14.43 -15.48 -16.43
N PRO A 90 -14.17 -15.81 -15.16
CA PRO A 90 -15.22 -15.90 -14.16
C PRO A 90 -15.90 -14.54 -13.94
N VAL A 91 -17.23 -14.53 -13.83
CA VAL A 91 -17.99 -13.32 -13.48
C VAL A 91 -18.00 -13.17 -11.96
N LEU A 92 -17.35 -12.11 -11.47
CA LEU A 92 -17.33 -11.79 -10.05
C LEU A 92 -18.43 -10.79 -9.72
N ARG A 93 -19.11 -10.98 -8.58
CA ARG A 93 -20.08 -10.00 -8.09
C ARG A 93 -19.34 -8.80 -7.48
N HIS A 94 -19.86 -7.61 -7.72
CA HIS A 94 -19.33 -6.42 -7.08
C HIS A 94 -19.51 -6.52 -5.55
N PRO A 95 -18.43 -6.40 -4.75
CA PRO A 95 -18.49 -6.48 -3.29
C PRO A 95 -19.22 -5.28 -2.68
N ALA A 96 -19.84 -5.48 -1.51
CA ALA A 96 -20.32 -4.38 -0.68
C ALA A 96 -19.15 -3.59 -0.05
N ASP A 97 -19.42 -2.36 0.44
CA ASP A 97 -18.42 -1.55 1.14
C ASP A 97 -17.83 -2.30 2.35
N GLY A 98 -16.51 -2.46 2.38
CA GLY A 98 -15.77 -3.22 3.39
C GLY A 98 -15.75 -4.74 3.18
N GLN A 99 -16.43 -5.28 2.16
CA GLN A 99 -16.40 -6.71 1.88
C GLN A 99 -15.13 -7.09 1.11
N ARG A 100 -14.26 -7.90 1.73
CA ARG A 100 -13.06 -8.48 1.10
C ARG A 100 -13.46 -9.49 0.03
N PHE A 101 -12.77 -9.47 -1.11
CA PHE A 101 -13.03 -10.41 -2.20
C PHE A 101 -11.78 -10.91 -2.93
N ALA A 102 -10.65 -10.20 -2.81
CA ALA A 102 -9.43 -10.53 -3.51
C ALA A 102 -8.18 -10.09 -2.72
N ILE A 103 -7.01 -10.60 -3.12
CA ILE A 103 -5.70 -10.17 -2.64
C ILE A 103 -4.91 -9.60 -3.82
N MET A 104 -4.31 -8.43 -3.64
CA MET A 104 -3.34 -7.90 -4.59
C MET A 104 -1.94 -8.44 -4.30
N ARG A 105 -1.26 -8.89 -5.36
CA ARG A 105 0.14 -9.32 -5.34
C ARG A 105 0.91 -8.58 -6.43
N ILE A 106 2.04 -7.99 -6.05
CA ILE A 106 2.92 -7.24 -6.96
C ILE A 106 4.34 -7.67 -6.59
N PRO A 107 4.98 -8.59 -7.35
CA PRO A 107 6.31 -9.10 -7.04
C PRO A 107 7.37 -8.01 -6.86
N ARG A 108 7.25 -6.90 -7.61
CA ARG A 108 8.11 -5.71 -7.48
C ARG A 108 8.06 -5.09 -6.08
N PHE A 109 6.96 -5.24 -5.34
CA PHE A 109 6.79 -4.70 -3.98
C PHE A 109 7.27 -5.66 -2.89
N GLY A 110 7.75 -6.85 -3.28
CA GLY A 110 8.28 -7.87 -2.38
C GLY A 110 7.51 -9.19 -2.49
N ALA A 111 8.20 -10.29 -2.20
CA ALA A 111 7.62 -11.64 -2.27
C ALA A 111 6.48 -11.86 -1.25
N ASP A 112 6.48 -11.12 -0.15
CA ASP A 112 5.48 -11.13 0.91
C ASP A 112 4.33 -10.13 0.69
N TYR A 113 4.38 -9.32 -0.39
CA TYR A 113 3.33 -8.36 -0.68
C TYR A 113 2.02 -9.09 -1.01
N ALA A 114 1.08 -9.05 -0.06
CA ALA A 114 -0.23 -9.66 -0.15
C ALA A 114 -1.24 -8.75 0.55
N LYS A 115 -1.91 -7.87 -0.21
CA LYS A 115 -2.82 -6.86 0.34
C LYS A 115 -4.27 -7.19 0.04
N ASP A 116 -5.12 -7.19 1.08
CA ASP A 116 -6.56 -7.35 0.90
C ASP A 116 -7.15 -6.25 0.00
N ILE A 117 -8.03 -6.66 -0.89
CA ILE A 117 -8.90 -5.81 -1.71
C ILE A 117 -10.34 -6.00 -1.24
N ALA A 118 -11.01 -4.89 -0.94
CA ALA A 118 -12.41 -4.87 -0.54
C ALA A 118 -13.23 -3.85 -1.34
N GLY A 119 -14.55 -4.01 -1.31
CA GLY A 119 -15.47 -3.04 -1.90
C GLY A 119 -15.41 -1.68 -1.22
N GLY A 120 -15.60 -0.62 -2.01
CA GLY A 120 -15.68 0.76 -1.54
C GLY A 120 -14.32 1.40 -1.25
N THR A 121 -14.29 2.73 -1.29
CA THR A 121 -13.09 3.55 -1.02
C THR A 121 -13.26 4.40 0.23
N SER A 122 -14.17 4.01 1.13
CA SER A 122 -14.37 4.71 2.40
C SER A 122 -13.18 4.50 3.33
N ARG A 123 -12.75 5.58 4.02
CA ARG A 123 -11.67 5.49 5.02
C ARG A 123 -12.04 4.57 6.18
N ALA A 124 -13.23 4.77 6.73
CA ALA A 124 -13.67 4.11 7.96
C ALA A 124 -13.87 2.60 7.82
N ARG A 125 -14.27 2.11 6.64
CA ARG A 125 -14.54 0.68 6.42
C ARG A 125 -13.47 -0.02 5.58
N THR A 126 -12.90 0.66 4.58
CA THR A 126 -12.00 0.00 3.62
C THR A 126 -10.55 0.49 3.68
N LEU A 127 -10.28 1.76 3.38
CA LEU A 127 -8.90 2.21 3.17
C LEU A 127 -8.05 2.15 4.45
N ASP A 128 -8.55 2.61 5.60
CA ASP A 128 -7.77 2.67 6.84
C ASP A 128 -7.70 1.30 7.55
N ARG A 129 -8.64 0.38 7.24
CA ARG A 129 -8.83 -0.89 7.97
C ARG A 129 -8.40 -2.13 7.20
N ILE A 130 -8.57 -2.14 5.88
CA ILE A 130 -8.38 -3.31 5.03
C ILE A 130 -7.16 -3.12 4.13
N GLY A 131 -7.06 -1.99 3.44
CA GLY A 131 -5.88 -1.65 2.63
C GLY A 131 -6.26 -1.09 1.27
N ILE A 132 -6.74 -1.94 0.36
CA ILE A 132 -7.09 -1.56 -1.01
C ILE A 132 -8.61 -1.56 -1.18
N GLY A 133 -9.14 -0.46 -1.74
CA GLY A 133 -10.57 -0.28 -1.99
C GLY A 133 -10.89 -0.29 -3.49
N LEU A 134 -11.94 -1.02 -3.86
CA LEU A 134 -12.56 -0.99 -5.18
C LEU A 134 -13.51 0.20 -5.29
N TYR A 135 -13.36 1.02 -6.32
CA TYR A 135 -14.32 2.09 -6.60
C TYR A 135 -15.70 1.51 -6.90
N THR A 136 -16.76 2.14 -6.41
CA THR A 136 -18.14 1.63 -6.54
C THR A 136 -18.67 1.49 -7.96
N GLN A 137 -18.08 2.21 -8.91
CA GLN A 137 -18.42 2.14 -10.34
C GLN A 137 -17.37 1.36 -11.16
N SER A 138 -16.39 0.76 -10.49
CA SER A 138 -15.33 -0.01 -11.13
C SER A 138 -15.87 -1.25 -11.81
N LYS A 139 -15.18 -1.67 -12.88
CA LYS A 139 -15.30 -3.05 -13.37
C LYS A 139 -14.65 -4.02 -12.41
N MET A 140 -15.05 -5.29 -12.51
CA MET A 140 -14.42 -6.39 -11.76
C MET A 140 -13.19 -6.93 -12.48
N PRO A 141 -12.29 -7.67 -11.80
CA PRO A 141 -11.13 -8.28 -12.45
C PRO A 141 -11.50 -9.09 -13.70
N GLY A 142 -10.85 -8.79 -14.84
CA GLY A 142 -11.05 -9.47 -16.11
C GLY A 142 -12.23 -8.94 -16.94
N GLU A 143 -13.07 -8.07 -16.39
CA GLU A 143 -14.13 -7.43 -17.17
C GLU A 143 -13.57 -6.37 -18.13
N ILE A 144 -14.23 -6.23 -19.28
CA ILE A 144 -13.94 -5.17 -20.27
C ILE A 144 -14.18 -3.81 -19.62
N GLY A 145 -13.24 -2.89 -19.84
CA GLY A 145 -13.20 -1.58 -19.18
C GLY A 145 -12.11 -1.53 -18.11
N ASN A 146 -12.36 -0.80 -17.02
CA ASN A 146 -11.32 -0.42 -16.07
C ASN A 146 -11.59 -0.93 -14.64
N LEU A 147 -10.73 -1.82 -14.15
CA LEU A 147 -10.64 -2.18 -12.74
C LEU A 147 -9.92 -1.06 -11.98
N SER A 148 -10.68 -0.21 -11.31
CA SER A 148 -10.19 0.94 -10.56
C SER A 148 -10.08 0.65 -9.07
N LEU A 149 -8.90 0.89 -8.51
CA LEU A 149 -8.57 0.63 -7.10
C LEU A 149 -7.89 1.85 -6.46
N ALA A 150 -8.14 2.05 -5.17
CA ALA A 150 -7.52 3.09 -4.35
C ALA A 150 -6.79 2.48 -3.16
N GLY A 151 -5.69 3.11 -2.74
CA GLY A 151 -4.91 2.69 -1.58
C GLY A 151 -4.08 3.84 -1.00
N HIS A 152 -3.76 3.75 0.29
CA HIS A 152 -2.89 4.73 0.93
C HIS A 152 -1.46 4.66 0.39
N ARG A 153 -0.80 5.82 0.26
CA ARG A 153 0.62 5.91 -0.12
C ARG A 153 1.57 6.09 1.06
N THR A 154 1.09 6.64 2.18
CA THR A 154 1.94 7.02 3.32
C THR A 154 1.53 6.44 4.66
N THR A 155 0.24 6.14 4.86
CA THR A 155 -0.30 5.71 6.16
C THR A 155 -1.02 4.37 6.07
N TRP A 156 -1.38 3.79 7.22
CA TRP A 156 -2.16 2.57 7.35
C TRP A 156 -1.55 1.38 6.61
N GLY A 157 -0.23 1.23 6.72
CA GLY A 157 0.51 0.18 6.02
C GLY A 157 0.73 0.46 4.54
N LYS A 158 0.20 1.57 4.01
CA LYS A 158 0.58 2.19 2.73
C LYS A 158 0.74 1.23 1.55
N PRO A 159 -0.32 0.47 1.18
CA PRO A 159 -0.24 -0.57 0.15
C PRO A 159 0.28 -0.07 -1.19
N PHE A 160 0.05 1.21 -1.51
CA PHE A 160 0.47 1.83 -2.77
C PHE A 160 1.67 2.78 -2.63
N ASN A 161 2.46 2.66 -1.56
CA ASN A 161 3.66 3.48 -1.35
C ASN A 161 4.61 3.50 -2.56
N GLN A 162 4.76 2.35 -3.22
CA GLN A 162 5.79 2.09 -4.23
C GLN A 162 5.26 2.15 -5.67
N LEU A 163 4.08 2.74 -5.93
CA LEU A 163 3.57 2.87 -7.31
C LEU A 163 4.56 3.54 -8.26
N ASP A 164 5.35 4.51 -7.78
CA ASP A 164 6.41 5.19 -8.57
C ASP A 164 7.62 4.29 -8.88
N LYS A 165 7.64 3.05 -8.38
CA LYS A 165 8.73 2.08 -8.60
C LYS A 165 8.37 0.98 -9.60
N LEU A 166 7.12 0.96 -10.09
CA LEU A 166 6.72 0.01 -11.13
C LEU A 166 7.51 0.28 -12.40
N LYS A 167 7.98 -0.80 -13.03
CA LYS A 167 8.66 -0.81 -14.32
C LYS A 167 7.73 -1.42 -15.36
N LEU A 168 7.90 -1.01 -16.62
CA LEU A 168 7.13 -1.55 -17.75
C LEU A 168 7.10 -3.10 -17.69
N ASN A 169 5.92 -3.68 -17.84
CA ASN A 169 5.63 -5.13 -17.74
C ASN A 169 5.68 -5.76 -16.33
N ASP A 170 5.89 -4.99 -15.26
CA ASP A 170 5.72 -5.53 -13.91
C ASP A 170 4.31 -6.10 -13.74
N ALA A 171 4.23 -7.28 -13.10
CA ALA A 171 2.98 -7.96 -12.85
C ALA A 171 2.20 -7.28 -11.71
N ILE A 172 0.94 -7.00 -11.98
CA ILE A 172 -0.06 -6.60 -10.99
C ILE A 172 -1.12 -7.70 -10.98
N VAL A 173 -1.11 -8.53 -9.95
CA VAL A 173 -1.93 -9.74 -9.88
C VAL A 173 -3.04 -9.56 -8.86
N VAL A 174 -4.27 -9.83 -9.28
CA VAL A 174 -5.44 -9.90 -8.41
C VAL A 174 -5.79 -11.38 -8.19
N GLU A 175 -5.51 -11.87 -6.99
CA GLU A 175 -5.76 -13.25 -6.58
C GLU A 175 -7.14 -13.36 -5.93
N THR A 176 -7.94 -14.32 -6.37
CA THR A 176 -9.29 -14.62 -5.87
C THR A 176 -9.38 -16.11 -5.51
N PRO A 177 -10.47 -16.58 -4.86
CA PRO A 177 -10.69 -18.01 -4.69
C PRO A 177 -10.67 -18.79 -6.01
N GLY A 178 -11.12 -18.18 -7.11
CA GLY A 178 -11.17 -18.82 -8.42
C GLY A 178 -9.83 -18.92 -9.15
N GLY A 179 -8.86 -18.06 -8.83
CA GLY A 179 -7.59 -18.00 -9.54
C GLY A 179 -7.00 -16.58 -9.58
N TRP A 180 -6.09 -16.36 -10.52
CA TRP A 180 -5.30 -15.13 -10.63
C TRP A 180 -5.63 -14.37 -11.91
N TYR A 181 -5.94 -13.09 -11.77
CA TYR A 181 -6.07 -12.15 -12.89
C TYR A 181 -4.79 -11.33 -12.96
N THR A 182 -4.01 -11.50 -14.03
CA THR A 182 -2.73 -10.80 -14.19
C THR A 182 -2.90 -9.60 -15.11
N TYR A 183 -2.39 -8.46 -14.66
CA TYR A 183 -2.23 -7.24 -15.46
C TYR A 183 -0.75 -6.88 -15.54
N ARG A 184 -0.38 -6.16 -16.59
CA ARG A 184 0.98 -5.67 -16.83
C ARG A 184 1.00 -4.17 -16.76
N PHE A 185 1.83 -3.63 -15.88
CA PHE A 185 2.04 -2.19 -15.78
C PHE A 185 2.51 -1.61 -17.13
N ARG A 186 1.98 -0.43 -17.46
CA ARG A 186 2.27 0.29 -18.71
C ARG A 186 2.87 1.66 -18.43
N THR A 187 2.18 2.47 -17.66
CA THR A 187 2.57 3.85 -17.42
C THR A 187 1.95 4.38 -16.13
N LEU A 188 2.43 5.54 -15.69
CA LEU A 188 1.87 6.29 -14.58
C LEU A 188 1.78 7.77 -14.93
N GLU A 189 0.95 8.49 -14.19
CA GLU A 189 0.86 9.94 -14.25
C GLU A 189 0.54 10.54 -12.87
N TYR A 190 0.61 11.87 -12.81
CA TYR A 190 0.23 12.66 -11.65
C TYR A 190 -0.89 13.63 -12.03
N VAL A 191 -2.02 13.53 -11.35
CA VAL A 191 -3.23 14.31 -11.70
C VAL A 191 -3.79 15.04 -10.49
N LYS A 192 -4.63 16.05 -10.75
CA LYS A 192 -5.41 16.69 -9.70
C LYS A 192 -6.44 15.69 -9.14
N PRO A 193 -6.84 15.81 -7.86
CA PRO A 193 -7.87 14.94 -7.27
C PRO A 193 -9.24 15.01 -7.97
N THR A 194 -9.48 16.07 -8.75
CA THR A 194 -10.71 16.27 -9.53
C THR A 194 -10.68 15.64 -10.92
N GLN A 195 -9.54 15.09 -11.35
CA GLN A 195 -9.38 14.43 -12.64
C GLN A 195 -9.93 13.00 -12.55
N VAL A 196 -11.24 12.85 -12.72
CA VAL A 196 -11.96 11.58 -12.49
C VAL A 196 -12.02 10.67 -13.71
N ASP A 197 -11.74 11.20 -14.90
CA ASP A 197 -11.70 10.46 -16.18
C ASP A 197 -10.61 9.38 -16.22
N VAL A 198 -9.64 9.42 -15.30
CA VAL A 198 -8.69 8.32 -15.06
C VAL A 198 -9.38 7.01 -14.64
N LEU A 199 -10.62 7.09 -14.15
CA LEU A 199 -11.42 5.95 -13.71
C LEU A 199 -12.39 5.44 -14.79
N ASP A 200 -12.46 6.09 -15.95
CA ASP A 200 -13.35 5.71 -17.05
C ASP A 200 -12.97 4.33 -17.61
N ASP A 201 -13.90 3.70 -18.35
CA ASP A 201 -13.73 2.37 -18.94
C ASP A 201 -12.48 2.29 -19.82
N VAL A 202 -12.20 3.36 -20.58
CA VAL A 202 -10.89 3.61 -21.19
C VAL A 202 -10.30 4.83 -20.47
N PRO A 203 -9.24 4.66 -19.64
CA PRO A 203 -8.72 5.75 -18.83
C PRO A 203 -8.40 7.00 -19.67
N GLN A 204 -8.85 8.17 -19.20
CA GLN A 204 -8.69 9.49 -19.84
C GLN A 204 -9.40 9.66 -21.19
N MET A 205 -10.26 8.71 -21.59
CA MET A 205 -10.95 8.72 -22.87
C MET A 205 -12.45 8.36 -22.71
N PRO A 206 -13.26 9.25 -22.11
CA PRO A 206 -14.66 8.97 -21.72
C PRO A 206 -15.56 8.51 -22.86
N GLU A 207 -15.25 8.90 -24.10
CA GLU A 207 -16.07 8.57 -25.28
C GLU A 207 -15.59 7.33 -26.03
N GLN A 208 -14.48 6.71 -25.61
CA GLN A 208 -13.91 5.56 -26.30
C GLN A 208 -14.34 4.22 -25.71
N GLN A 209 -14.46 3.23 -26.60
CA GLN A 209 -14.65 1.83 -26.25
C GLN A 209 -13.67 1.00 -27.06
N THR A 210 -12.72 0.36 -26.39
CA THR A 210 -11.68 -0.44 -27.04
C THR A 210 -11.93 -1.94 -26.96
N GLY A 211 -12.82 -2.40 -26.08
CA GLY A 211 -12.97 -3.82 -25.76
C GLY A 211 -11.83 -4.39 -24.91
N GLU A 212 -10.88 -3.54 -24.52
CA GLU A 212 -9.73 -3.89 -23.69
C GLU A 212 -10.08 -3.94 -22.20
N ARG A 213 -9.13 -4.44 -21.41
CA ARG A 213 -9.26 -4.63 -19.96
C ARG A 213 -8.09 -3.94 -19.28
N TYR A 214 -8.40 -2.94 -18.47
CA TYR A 214 -7.44 -2.09 -17.79
C TYR A 214 -7.49 -2.30 -16.29
N ILE A 215 -6.39 -1.95 -15.63
CA ILE A 215 -6.35 -1.74 -14.18
C ILE A 215 -5.79 -0.36 -13.89
N THR A 216 -6.44 0.35 -12.98
CA THR A 216 -6.04 1.68 -12.52
C THR A 216 -5.81 1.65 -11.01
N LEU A 217 -4.61 1.99 -10.57
CA LEU A 217 -4.25 2.08 -9.15
C LEU A 217 -4.02 3.55 -8.77
N THR A 218 -4.76 4.05 -7.78
CA THR A 218 -4.70 5.46 -7.37
C THR A 218 -4.22 5.61 -5.93
N ALA A 219 -3.34 6.59 -5.70
CA ALA A 219 -2.89 6.96 -4.35
C ALA A 219 -2.57 8.46 -4.26
N CYS A 220 -2.37 9.00 -3.06
CA CYS A 220 -2.03 10.41 -2.88
C CYS A 220 -0.61 10.74 -3.38
N SER A 221 -0.39 11.95 -3.88
CA SER A 221 0.91 12.45 -4.32
C SER A 221 1.03 13.97 -4.08
N PRO A 222 2.25 14.53 -3.92
CA PRO A 222 3.49 13.84 -3.52
C PRO A 222 3.35 13.14 -2.16
N LEU A 223 4.38 12.41 -1.72
CA LEU A 223 4.37 11.79 -0.39
C LEU A 223 4.08 12.85 0.69
N TYR A 224 3.25 12.46 1.65
CA TYR A 224 2.78 13.30 2.77
C TYR A 224 1.92 14.50 2.36
N SER A 225 1.44 14.53 1.12
CA SER A 225 0.53 15.55 0.59
C SER A 225 -0.72 14.91 -0.01
N LEU A 226 -1.80 15.70 -0.07
CA LEU A 226 -3.06 15.34 -0.73
C LEU A 226 -3.29 16.17 -2.01
N ALA A 227 -2.29 16.97 -2.42
CA ALA A 227 -2.40 17.94 -3.51
C ALA A 227 -2.74 17.29 -4.86
N GLU A 228 -2.18 16.11 -5.12
CA GLU A 228 -2.31 15.38 -6.37
C GLU A 228 -2.60 13.90 -6.09
N ARG A 229 -2.77 13.14 -7.16
CA ARG A 229 -2.84 11.68 -7.15
C ARG A 229 -1.78 11.12 -8.07
N ILE A 230 -1.08 10.08 -7.62
CA ILE A 230 -0.35 9.20 -8.51
C ILE A 230 -1.34 8.16 -9.03
N VAL A 231 -1.34 7.95 -10.35
CA VAL A 231 -2.21 6.99 -11.01
C VAL A 231 -1.34 6.07 -11.85
N ALA A 232 -1.43 4.77 -11.61
CA ALA A 232 -0.71 3.74 -12.35
C ALA A 232 -1.68 2.92 -13.18
N TYR A 233 -1.33 2.69 -14.44
CA TYR A 233 -2.14 1.95 -15.40
C TYR A 233 -1.49 0.64 -15.80
N GLY A 234 -2.30 -0.40 -15.93
CA GLY A 234 -1.92 -1.66 -16.53
C GLY A 234 -2.97 -2.18 -17.49
N VAL A 235 -2.57 -3.14 -18.33
CA VAL A 235 -3.47 -3.86 -19.24
C VAL A 235 -3.52 -5.33 -18.86
N PHE A 236 -4.65 -5.96 -19.08
CA PHE A 236 -4.85 -7.36 -18.76
C PHE A 236 -3.96 -8.27 -19.62
N GLU A 237 -3.39 -9.29 -19.00
CA GLU A 237 -2.61 -10.33 -19.67
C GLU A 237 -3.41 -11.63 -19.74
N GLY A 238 -4.08 -12.02 -18.65
CA GLY A 238 -4.83 -13.27 -18.63
C GLY A 238 -5.32 -13.69 -17.25
N PHE A 239 -6.07 -14.79 -17.25
CA PHE A 239 -6.58 -15.46 -16.07
C PHE A 239 -6.00 -16.88 -15.99
N GLN A 240 -5.54 -17.26 -14.79
CA GLN A 240 -5.09 -18.62 -14.49
C GLN A 240 -5.98 -19.22 -13.40
N PRO A 241 -6.70 -20.32 -13.66
CA PRO A 241 -7.53 -20.98 -12.66
C PRO A 241 -6.72 -21.49 -11.48
N ARG A 242 -7.32 -21.49 -10.28
CA ARG A 242 -6.67 -22.00 -9.07
C ARG A 242 -6.21 -23.46 -9.20
N ALA A 243 -6.96 -24.27 -9.95
CA ALA A 243 -6.65 -25.68 -10.21
C ALA A 243 -5.31 -25.90 -10.95
N GLU A 244 -4.82 -24.90 -11.69
CA GLU A 244 -3.54 -24.98 -12.40
C GLU A 244 -2.33 -24.53 -11.55
N GLY A 245 -2.59 -24.07 -10.33
CA GLY A 245 -1.56 -23.51 -9.46
C GLY A 245 -1.20 -22.06 -9.82
N PRO A 246 -0.25 -21.44 -9.07
CA PRO A 246 0.08 -20.03 -9.22
C PRO A 246 0.72 -19.69 -10.58
N PRO A 247 0.43 -18.50 -11.15
CA PRO A 247 1.01 -18.08 -12.42
C PRO A 247 2.49 -17.76 -12.31
N ALA A 248 3.23 -17.96 -13.42
CA ALA A 248 4.64 -17.60 -13.54
C ALA A 248 4.91 -16.10 -13.30
N SER A 249 3.89 -15.25 -13.48
CA SER A 249 3.94 -13.81 -13.21
C SER A 249 4.22 -13.47 -11.73
N LEU A 250 4.05 -14.43 -10.80
CA LEU A 250 4.39 -14.28 -9.39
C LEU A 250 5.85 -14.66 -9.05
N ALA A 251 6.65 -15.04 -10.05
CA ALA A 251 8.07 -15.33 -9.83
C ALA A 251 8.80 -14.10 -9.24
N PRO A 252 9.81 -14.31 -8.38
CA PRO A 252 10.58 -13.21 -7.81
C PRO A 252 11.23 -12.33 -8.87
N VAL A 253 11.15 -11.02 -8.66
CA VAL A 253 11.86 -10.00 -9.43
C VAL A 253 12.70 -9.14 -8.49
N GLU A 254 13.57 -8.30 -9.04
CA GLU A 254 14.27 -7.27 -8.26
C GLU A 254 13.25 -6.43 -7.48
N THR A 255 13.27 -6.51 -6.15
CA THR A 255 12.31 -5.81 -5.30
C THR A 255 12.64 -4.32 -5.24
N ALA A 256 11.63 -3.47 -5.35
CA ALA A 256 11.76 -2.04 -5.20
C ALA A 256 12.03 -1.66 -3.74
N THR A 257 12.83 -0.62 -3.53
CA THR A 257 12.95 0.04 -2.22
C THR A 257 11.69 0.86 -1.94
N PRO A 258 11.21 0.92 -0.67
CA PRO A 258 10.11 1.82 -0.30
C PRO A 258 10.38 3.27 -0.67
N SER A 259 9.33 4.00 -1.03
CA SER A 259 9.41 5.44 -1.32
C SER A 259 9.47 6.23 0.01
N LEU A 260 10.44 7.14 0.12
CA LEU A 260 10.75 7.92 1.32
C LEU A 260 10.02 9.27 1.33
#